data_AF-A0A9W4WWB6-F1
#
_entry.id   AF-A0A9W4WWB6-F1
#
_cell.length_a   1.000
_cell.length_b   1.000
_cell.length_c   1.000
_cell.angle_alpha   90.00
_cell.angle_beta   90.00
_cell.angle_gamma   90.00
#
_symmetry.space_group_name_H-M   'P 1'
#
loop_
_entity.id
_entity.type
_entity.pdbx_description
1 polymer ?
#
loop_
_entity_poly.entity_id
_entity_poly.type
_entity_poly.pdbx_seq_one_letter_code
_entity_poly.pdbx_strand_id
1 'polypeptide(L)'
;MSIQHINNCCGCVRLKAGVLILSILWLIEGLLYSVTSILSLISRDYIDFTDMPDSFHHNRSFFILPAVVYVLITIGAVFGLIAVTRVSIQWLPKYSKVAYGIAGAEVVVHVYLIILTIVQKTSIIEECENYIKATNPQFGYACNQGYNYGLTFSIAYAVVVILLSMYFALVVSAYSYKAREETEVVETKEQAE
;
A
#
# COMPACT_ATOMS: atom_id res chain seq x y z
N MET A 1 -24.66 13.86 -23.64
CA MET A 1 -23.50 14.77 -23.62
C MET A 1 -22.25 13.93 -23.36
N SER A 2 -21.43 13.72 -24.38
CA SER A 2 -20.36 12.72 -24.40
C SER A 2 -19.06 13.29 -23.81
N ILE A 3 -18.69 12.84 -22.61
CA ILE A 3 -17.40 13.14 -21.95
C ILE A 3 -16.32 12.20 -22.51
N GLN A 4 -16.07 12.26 -23.83
CA GLN A 4 -15.07 11.40 -24.48
C GLN A 4 -13.75 12.10 -24.84
N HIS A 5 -13.63 13.41 -24.66
CA HIS A 5 -12.47 14.17 -25.15
C HIS A 5 -11.34 14.41 -24.15
N ILE A 6 -11.25 13.62 -23.07
CA ILE A 6 -10.14 13.66 -22.09
C ILE A 6 -9.35 12.33 -22.15
N ASN A 7 -8.83 11.96 -23.32
CA ASN A 7 -8.12 10.69 -23.48
C ASN A 7 -6.66 10.79 -23.95
N ASN A 8 -6.17 11.97 -24.32
CA ASN A 8 -4.81 12.11 -24.87
C ASN A 8 -3.95 13.08 -24.04
N CYS A 9 -3.50 12.63 -22.87
CA CYS A 9 -2.16 13.00 -22.39
C CYS A 9 -1.26 11.77 -22.55
N CYS A 10 -0.03 12.00 -23.02
CA CYS A 10 0.99 11.01 -23.41
C CYS A 10 0.98 9.69 -22.62
N GLY A 11 0.87 8.55 -23.32
CA GLY A 11 1.28 7.24 -22.79
C GLY A 11 0.16 6.31 -22.28
N CYS A 12 -0.62 5.75 -23.21
CA CYS A 12 -1.23 4.41 -23.19
C CYS A 12 -2.30 3.98 -22.15
N VAL A 13 -2.67 4.75 -21.13
CA VAL A 13 -3.75 4.29 -20.21
C VAL A 13 -4.84 5.36 -20.06
N ARG A 14 -6.10 5.00 -20.39
CA ARG A 14 -7.27 5.82 -20.04
C ARG A 14 -7.21 6.08 -18.54
N LEU A 15 -7.07 7.34 -18.16
CA LEU A 15 -6.79 7.75 -16.78
C LEU A 15 -7.79 7.17 -15.77
N LYS A 16 -9.07 7.08 -16.15
CA LYS A 16 -10.12 6.41 -15.36
C LYS A 16 -9.79 4.93 -15.05
N ALA A 17 -9.22 4.20 -16.01
CA ALA A 17 -8.82 2.80 -15.83
C ALA A 17 -7.59 2.69 -14.93
N GLY A 18 -6.61 3.59 -15.06
CA GLY A 18 -5.41 3.60 -14.22
C GLY A 18 -5.73 3.79 -12.73
N VAL A 19 -6.56 4.80 -12.40
CA VAL A 19 -6.97 5.04 -11.01
C VAL A 19 -7.82 3.90 -10.46
N LEU A 20 -8.66 3.28 -11.30
CA LEU A 20 -9.48 2.13 -10.90
C LEU A 20 -8.62 0.90 -10.60
N ILE A 21 -7.66 0.55 -11.46
CA ILE A 21 -6.74 -0.58 -11.25
C ILE A 21 -5.94 -0.38 -9.98
N LEU A 22 -5.41 0.83 -9.74
CA LEU A 22 -4.65 1.11 -8.54
C LEU A 22 -5.51 1.08 -7.28
N SER A 23 -6.70 1.67 -7.31
CA SER A 23 -7.61 1.63 -6.15
C SER A 23 -7.94 0.18 -5.78
N ILE A 24 -8.10 -0.70 -6.76
CA ILE A 24 -8.27 -2.13 -6.53
C ILE A 24 -7.00 -2.75 -5.96
N LEU A 25 -5.81 -2.40 -6.48
CA LEU A 25 -4.54 -2.91 -5.98
C LEU A 25 -4.32 -2.53 -4.50
N TRP A 26 -4.47 -1.25 -4.15
CA TRP A 26 -4.41 -0.77 -2.78
C TRP A 26 -5.49 -1.38 -1.88
N LEU A 27 -6.67 -1.66 -2.43
CA LEU A 27 -7.73 -2.34 -1.69
C LEU A 27 -7.36 -3.79 -1.37
N ILE A 28 -6.85 -4.53 -2.35
CA ILE A 28 -6.41 -5.92 -2.17
C ILE A 28 -5.25 -5.97 -1.19
N GLU A 29 -4.24 -5.12 -1.39
CA GLU A 29 -3.06 -5.03 -0.52
C GLU A 29 -3.48 -4.65 0.92
N GLY A 30 -4.24 -3.57 1.07
CA GLY A 30 -4.74 -3.12 2.36
C GLY A 30 -5.56 -4.19 3.07
N LEU A 31 -6.42 -4.93 2.37
CA LEU A 31 -7.18 -6.03 2.95
C LEU A 31 -6.28 -7.20 3.36
N LEU A 32 -5.38 -7.66 2.50
CA LEU A 32 -4.49 -8.79 2.79
C LEU A 32 -3.61 -8.49 4.00
N TYR A 33 -2.98 -7.33 4.05
CA TYR A 33 -2.13 -6.93 5.17
C TYR A 33 -2.92 -6.64 6.45
N SER A 34 -4.12 -6.07 6.34
CA SER A 34 -4.98 -5.85 7.52
C SER A 34 -5.45 -7.17 8.11
N VAL A 35 -5.94 -8.10 7.27
CA VAL A 35 -6.40 -9.42 7.71
C VAL A 35 -5.27 -10.21 8.33
N THR A 36 -4.11 -10.28 7.68
CA THR A 36 -2.94 -10.98 8.23
C THR A 36 -2.47 -10.36 9.54
N SER A 37 -2.34 -9.03 9.63
CA SER A 37 -1.92 -8.36 10.87
C SER A 37 -2.94 -8.55 12.01
N ILE A 38 -4.24 -8.47 11.73
CA ILE A 38 -5.30 -8.71 12.72
C ILE A 38 -5.31 -10.18 13.15
N LEU A 39 -5.20 -11.11 12.21
CA LEU A 39 -5.10 -12.54 12.51
C LEU A 39 -3.88 -12.80 13.39
N SER A 40 -2.69 -12.27 13.08
CA SER A 40 -1.49 -12.42 13.92
C SER A 40 -1.64 -11.82 15.32
N LEU A 41 -2.48 -10.79 15.50
CA LEU A 41 -2.79 -10.21 16.80
C LEU A 41 -3.76 -11.07 17.63
N ILE A 42 -4.73 -11.72 16.98
CA ILE A 42 -5.76 -12.56 17.63
C ILE A 42 -5.26 -14.01 17.81
N SER A 43 -4.49 -14.54 16.85
CA SER A 43 -4.08 -15.94 16.77
C SER A 43 -3.06 -16.35 17.83
N ARG A 44 -2.49 -15.39 18.58
CA ARG A 44 -1.74 -15.65 19.82
C ARG A 44 -2.53 -16.52 20.82
N ASP A 45 -3.86 -16.62 20.69
CA ASP A 45 -4.70 -17.48 21.52
C ASP A 45 -5.23 -18.76 20.83
N TYR A 46 -5.07 -18.98 19.50
CA TYR A 46 -5.77 -20.12 18.86
C TYR A 46 -5.17 -20.74 17.59
N ILE A 47 -4.19 -20.15 16.89
CA ILE A 47 -3.70 -20.76 15.63
C ILE A 47 -2.18 -20.75 15.53
N ASP A 48 -1.63 -21.96 15.54
CA ASP A 48 -0.27 -22.36 15.22
C ASP A 48 -0.01 -22.13 13.71
N PHE A 49 0.34 -20.88 13.35
CA PHE A 49 0.89 -20.59 12.02
C PHE A 49 2.38 -20.96 12.05
N THR A 50 2.63 -22.20 11.65
CA THR A 50 3.85 -22.99 11.81
C THR A 50 5.08 -22.52 11.01
N ASP A 51 5.26 -21.21 10.77
CA ASP A 51 6.44 -20.72 10.03
C ASP A 51 6.89 -19.28 10.36
N MET A 52 6.35 -18.63 11.39
CA MET A 52 6.79 -17.28 11.78
C MET A 52 7.62 -17.33 13.08
N PRO A 53 8.87 -16.84 13.09
CA PRO A 53 9.74 -16.91 14.27
C PRO A 53 9.16 -16.16 15.49
N ASP A 54 9.33 -16.71 16.70
CA ASP A 54 8.80 -16.20 17.97
C ASP A 54 9.20 -14.74 18.31
N SER A 55 10.23 -14.19 17.67
CA SER A 55 10.77 -12.84 17.83
C SER A 55 9.83 -11.79 17.29
N PHE A 56 8.97 -12.16 16.34
CA PHE A 56 7.89 -11.32 15.86
C PHE A 56 6.80 -11.15 16.93
N HIS A 57 6.56 -12.18 17.74
CA HIS A 57 5.54 -12.11 18.77
C HIS A 57 5.89 -11.03 19.80
N HIS A 58 7.13 -10.95 20.30
CA HIS A 58 7.45 -10.09 21.45
C HIS A 58 7.18 -8.58 21.23
N ASN A 59 7.20 -8.09 19.99
CA ASN A 59 6.99 -6.67 19.72
C ASN A 59 5.61 -6.42 19.11
N ARG A 60 4.59 -6.27 19.98
CA ARG A 60 3.20 -5.93 19.60
C ARG A 60 3.11 -4.73 18.64
N SER A 61 4.08 -3.82 18.71
CA SER A 61 4.21 -2.66 17.82
C SER A 61 4.43 -3.02 16.35
N PHE A 62 5.06 -4.17 16.08
CA PHE A 62 5.33 -4.67 14.73
C PHE A 62 4.04 -4.86 13.92
N PHE A 63 2.96 -5.30 14.58
CA PHE A 63 1.69 -5.61 13.91
C PHE A 63 0.63 -4.51 14.06
N ILE A 64 0.62 -3.77 15.18
CA ILE A 64 -0.40 -2.74 15.43
C ILE A 64 -0.29 -1.59 14.42
N LEU A 65 0.91 -1.04 14.22
CA LEU A 65 1.07 0.15 13.39
C LEU A 65 0.72 -0.16 11.91
N PRO A 66 1.23 -1.23 11.29
CA PRO A 66 0.81 -1.61 9.95
C PRO A 66 -0.69 -1.92 9.87
N ALA A 67 -1.28 -2.63 10.84
CA ALA A 67 -2.71 -2.93 10.83
C ALA A 67 -3.56 -1.66 10.75
N VAL A 68 -3.28 -0.66 11.60
CA VAL A 68 -4.03 0.60 11.60
C VAL A 68 -3.86 1.34 10.28
N VAL A 69 -2.63 1.42 9.77
CA VAL A 69 -2.36 2.14 8.51
C VAL A 69 -3.01 1.45 7.32
N TYR A 70 -2.90 0.12 7.19
CA TYR A 70 -3.50 -0.62 6.09
C TYR A 70 -5.05 -0.60 6.12
N VAL A 71 -5.67 -0.54 7.31
CA VAL A 71 -7.11 -0.30 7.42
C VAL A 71 -7.47 1.09 6.87
N LEU A 72 -6.69 2.12 7.20
CA LEU A 72 -6.90 3.48 6.67
C LEU A 72 -6.69 3.55 5.16
N ILE A 73 -5.67 2.86 4.64
CA ILE A 73 -5.42 2.73 3.19
C ILE A 73 -6.62 2.05 2.51
N THR A 74 -7.14 0.98 3.09
CA THR A 74 -8.33 0.26 2.59
C THR A 74 -9.54 1.19 2.49
N ILE A 75 -9.82 1.97 3.53
CA ILE A 75 -10.91 2.96 3.54
C ILE A 75 -10.69 4.02 2.45
N GLY A 76 -9.46 4.54 2.33
CA GLY A 76 -9.10 5.51 1.30
C GLY A 76 -9.22 4.96 -0.13
N ALA A 77 -8.89 3.69 -0.33
CA ALA A 77 -9.03 2.99 -1.60
C ALA A 77 -10.50 2.79 -1.99
N VAL A 78 -11.36 2.40 -1.05
CA VAL A 78 -12.83 2.34 -1.28
C VAL A 78 -13.38 3.71 -1.66
N PHE A 79 -12.96 4.76 -0.94
CA PHE A 79 -13.37 6.13 -1.25
C PHE A 79 -12.94 6.54 -2.68
N GLY A 80 -11.71 6.19 -3.08
CA GLY A 80 -11.21 6.40 -4.44
C GLY A 80 -12.04 5.69 -5.49
N LEU A 81 -12.38 4.42 -5.25
CA LEU A 81 -13.21 3.63 -6.15
C LEU A 81 -14.60 4.26 -6.33
N ILE A 82 -15.22 4.75 -5.25
CA ILE A 82 -16.51 5.45 -5.30
C ILE A 82 -16.39 6.77 -6.06
N ALA A 83 -15.34 7.56 -5.80
CA ALA A 83 -15.12 8.85 -6.46
C ALA A 83 -14.96 8.70 -7.99
N VAL A 84 -14.22 7.67 -8.43
CA VAL A 84 -13.97 7.39 -9.85
C VAL A 84 -15.20 6.80 -10.55
N THR A 85 -15.95 5.92 -9.89
CA THR A 85 -17.13 5.28 -10.47
C THR A 85 -18.29 6.25 -10.64
N ARG A 86 -18.51 7.15 -9.67
CA ARG A 86 -19.62 8.12 -9.71
C ARG A 86 -19.38 9.34 -10.60
N VAL A 87 -18.19 9.46 -11.23
CA VAL A 87 -17.81 10.56 -12.16
C VAL A 87 -18.23 11.93 -11.64
N SER A 88 -18.14 12.16 -10.33
CA SER A 88 -18.52 13.43 -9.76
C SER A 88 -17.29 14.31 -9.67
N ILE A 89 -17.22 15.29 -10.59
CA ILE A 89 -16.12 16.26 -10.74
C ILE A 89 -15.75 16.91 -9.40
N GLN A 90 -16.73 17.08 -8.50
CA GLN A 90 -16.53 17.67 -7.17
C GLN A 90 -15.73 16.79 -6.19
N TRP A 91 -15.67 15.47 -6.37
CA TRP A 91 -15.03 14.54 -5.43
C TRP A 91 -13.58 14.19 -5.80
N LEU A 92 -13.24 14.36 -7.07
CA LEU A 92 -11.90 14.15 -7.62
C LEU A 92 -10.80 14.99 -6.93
N PRO A 93 -10.95 16.29 -6.70
CA PRO A 93 -9.93 17.08 -5.99
C PRO A 93 -9.79 16.71 -4.51
N LYS A 94 -10.87 16.26 -3.86
CA LYS A 94 -10.81 15.74 -2.49
C LYS A 94 -10.04 14.43 -2.44
N TYR A 95 -10.30 13.54 -3.40
CA TYR A 95 -9.61 12.26 -3.52
C TYR A 95 -8.11 12.43 -3.83
N SER A 96 -7.70 13.42 -4.61
CA SER A 96 -6.27 13.70 -4.84
C SER A 96 -5.48 13.90 -3.54
N LYS A 97 -6.03 14.64 -2.57
CA LYS A 97 -5.39 14.82 -1.26
C LYS A 97 -5.30 13.51 -0.48
N VAL A 98 -6.35 12.69 -0.53
CA VAL A 98 -6.38 11.36 0.09
C VAL A 98 -5.33 10.44 -0.55
N ALA A 99 -5.18 10.46 -1.87
CA ALA A 99 -4.19 9.66 -2.59
C ALA A 99 -2.75 10.00 -2.20
N TYR A 100 -2.41 11.29 -2.02
CA TYR A 100 -1.11 11.68 -1.46
C TYR A 100 -0.94 11.21 -0.01
N GLY A 101 -2.01 11.25 0.78
CA GLY A 101 -2.00 10.70 2.14
C GLY A 101 -1.70 9.20 2.17
N ILE A 102 -2.34 8.43 1.29
CA ILE A 102 -2.09 6.99 1.12
C ILE A 102 -0.63 6.74 0.72
N ALA A 103 -0.14 7.42 -0.32
CA ALA A 103 1.24 7.25 -0.78
C ALA A 103 2.27 7.59 0.31
N GLY A 104 2.04 8.67 1.07
CA GLY A 104 2.89 9.02 2.20
C GLY A 104 2.85 7.98 3.33
N ALA A 105 1.66 7.45 3.65
CA ALA A 105 1.50 6.41 4.66
C ALA A 105 2.20 5.10 4.26
N GLU A 106 2.12 4.70 2.99
CA GLU A 106 2.84 3.53 2.48
C GLU A 106 4.36 3.68 2.61
N VAL A 107 4.91 4.84 2.27
CA VAL A 107 6.35 5.11 2.46
C VAL A 107 6.73 4.91 3.92
N VAL A 108 5.98 5.49 4.85
CA VAL A 108 6.27 5.39 6.29
C VAL A 108 6.21 3.94 6.76
N VAL A 109 5.19 3.18 6.37
CA VAL A 109 5.03 1.78 6.78
C VAL A 109 6.15 0.89 6.24
N HIS A 110 6.50 1.02 4.96
CA HIS A 110 7.55 0.20 4.37
C HIS A 110 8.93 0.51 4.97
N VAL A 111 9.24 1.80 5.17
CA VAL A 111 10.47 2.22 5.86
C VAL A 111 10.51 1.68 7.28
N TYR A 112 9.40 1.77 8.01
CA TYR A 112 9.28 1.23 9.37
C TYR A 112 9.53 -0.28 9.42
N LEU A 113 8.89 -1.07 8.54
CA LEU A 113 9.07 -2.52 8.48
C LEU A 113 10.51 -2.92 8.14
N ILE A 114 11.15 -2.22 7.20
CA ILE A 114 12.57 -2.45 6.86
C ILE A 114 13.46 -2.18 8.07
N ILE A 115 13.26 -1.06 8.77
CA ILE A 115 14.03 -0.72 9.97
C ILE A 115 13.86 -1.80 11.04
N LEU A 116 12.64 -2.25 11.31
CA LEU A 116 12.39 -3.31 12.29
C LEU A 116 13.08 -4.62 11.90
N THR A 117 13.00 -5.01 10.63
CA THR A 117 13.66 -6.23 10.12
C THR A 117 15.17 -6.16 10.33
N ILE A 118 15.79 -5.00 10.09
CA ILE A 118 17.23 -4.78 10.29
C ILE A 118 17.59 -4.82 11.78
N VAL A 119 16.83 -4.13 12.64
CA VAL A 119 17.08 -4.08 14.08
C VAL A 119 16.93 -5.45 14.73
N GLN A 120 15.98 -6.27 14.25
CA GLN A 120 15.70 -7.60 14.78
C GLN A 120 16.50 -8.71 14.09
N LYS A 121 17.47 -8.37 13.23
CA LYS A 121 18.27 -9.34 12.47
C LYS A 121 18.80 -10.50 13.33
N THR A 122 19.40 -10.18 14.47
CA THR A 122 20.03 -11.19 15.33
C THR A 122 19.01 -12.16 15.90
N SER A 123 17.89 -11.66 16.40
CA SER A 123 16.80 -12.47 16.94
C SER A 123 16.17 -13.37 15.87
N ILE A 124 15.94 -12.83 14.67
CA ILE A 124 15.38 -13.58 13.53
C ILE A 124 16.31 -14.72 13.12
N ILE A 125 17.62 -14.45 13.01
CA ILE A 125 18.60 -15.47 12.62
C ILE A 125 18.73 -16.53 13.72
N GLU A 126 18.79 -16.13 14.99
CA GLU A 126 18.93 -17.05 16.12
C GLU A 126 17.75 -18.01 16.23
N GLU A 127 16.53 -17.51 16.05
CA GLU A 127 15.33 -18.36 16.07
C GLU A 127 15.26 -19.30 14.88
N CYS A 128 15.63 -18.83 13.68
CA CYS A 128 15.76 -19.69 12.53
C CYS A 128 16.79 -20.81 12.78
N GLU A 129 17.96 -20.47 13.36
CA GLU A 129 18.97 -21.46 13.69
C GLU A 129 18.47 -22.46 14.73
N ASN A 130 17.72 -22.01 15.74
CA ASN A 130 17.16 -22.90 16.77
C ASN A 130 16.12 -23.85 16.20
N TYR A 131 15.23 -23.36 15.32
CA TYR A 131 14.25 -24.17 14.60
C TYR A 131 14.92 -25.20 13.68
N ILE A 132 15.94 -24.78 12.92
CA ILE A 132 16.69 -25.68 12.04
C ILE A 132 17.52 -26.69 12.85
N LYS A 133 18.12 -26.32 13.98
CA LYS A 133 18.81 -27.27 14.87
C LYS A 133 17.87 -28.36 15.38
N ALA A 134 16.61 -28.02 15.67
CA ALA A 134 15.59 -28.98 16.10
C ALA A 134 15.13 -29.92 14.97
N THR A 135 15.12 -29.43 13.72
CA THR A 135 14.51 -30.15 12.60
C THR A 135 15.55 -30.81 11.67
N ASN A 136 16.55 -30.05 11.21
CA ASN A 136 17.60 -30.48 10.29
C ASN A 136 18.92 -29.69 10.49
N PRO A 137 19.81 -30.09 11.41
CA PRO A 137 20.97 -29.30 11.83
C PRO A 137 22.01 -29.02 10.73
N GLN A 138 21.95 -29.70 9.58
CA GLN A 138 22.86 -29.49 8.45
C GLN A 138 22.63 -28.17 7.68
N PHE A 139 21.48 -27.49 7.88
CA PHE A 139 21.09 -26.33 7.09
C PHE A 139 21.18 -24.99 7.82
N GLY A 140 21.88 -24.89 8.96
CA GLY A 140 21.95 -23.64 9.74
C GLY A 140 22.42 -22.41 8.94
N TYR A 141 23.29 -22.59 7.95
CA TYR A 141 23.77 -21.51 7.08
C TYR A 141 22.68 -20.91 6.17
N ALA A 142 21.57 -21.63 5.95
CA ALA A 142 20.45 -21.17 5.14
C ALA A 142 19.67 -20.01 5.79
N CYS A 143 19.77 -19.84 7.13
CA CYS A 143 19.07 -18.78 7.85
C CYS A 143 19.56 -17.39 7.47
N ASN A 144 20.88 -17.15 7.49
CA ASN A 144 21.44 -15.87 7.09
C ASN A 144 21.20 -15.59 5.60
N GLN A 145 21.24 -16.62 4.75
CA GLN A 145 20.93 -16.48 3.33
C GLN A 145 19.46 -16.13 3.10
N GLY A 146 18.54 -16.84 3.76
CA GLY A 146 17.10 -16.59 3.72
C GLY A 146 16.73 -15.20 4.23
N TYR A 147 17.33 -14.77 5.35
CA TYR A 147 17.19 -13.41 5.87
C TYR A 147 17.61 -12.36 4.83
N ASN A 148 18.80 -12.50 4.23
CA ASN A 148 19.29 -11.53 3.26
C ASN A 148 18.43 -11.50 2.00
N TYR A 149 17.95 -12.66 1.54
CA TYR A 149 17.03 -12.74 0.40
C TYR A 149 15.68 -12.08 0.70
N GLY A 150 15.08 -12.38 1.86
CA GLY A 150 13.83 -11.78 2.32
C GLY A 150 13.91 -10.27 2.53
N LEU A 151 15.01 -9.78 3.10
CA LEU A 151 15.27 -8.34 3.23
C LEU A 151 15.42 -7.67 1.86
N THR A 152 16.19 -8.27 0.96
CA THR A 152 16.39 -7.74 -0.40
C THR A 152 15.07 -7.69 -1.17
N PHE A 153 14.26 -8.75 -1.09
CA PHE A 153 12.95 -8.80 -1.71
C PHE A 153 12.01 -7.74 -1.12
N SER A 154 11.97 -7.60 0.21
CA SER A 154 11.16 -6.58 0.88
C SER A 154 11.53 -5.16 0.46
N ILE A 155 12.83 -4.85 0.32
CA ILE A 155 13.31 -3.55 -0.16
C ILE A 155 12.89 -3.32 -1.62
N ALA A 156 13.10 -4.32 -2.50
CA ALA A 156 12.72 -4.21 -3.90
C ALA A 156 11.21 -4.00 -4.07
N TYR A 157 10.40 -4.76 -3.32
CA TYR A 157 8.94 -4.61 -3.27
C TYR A 157 8.54 -3.22 -2.82
N ALA A 158 9.09 -2.73 -1.71
CA ALA A 158 8.80 -1.39 -1.18
C ALA A 158 9.10 -0.30 -2.22
N VAL A 159 10.23 -0.37 -2.91
CA VAL A 159 10.60 0.61 -3.95
C VAL A 159 9.57 0.62 -5.08
N VAL A 160 9.17 -0.56 -5.57
CA VAL A 160 8.18 -0.66 -6.66
C VAL A 160 6.83 -0.10 -6.23
N VAL A 161 6.33 -0.49 -5.05
CA VAL A 161 5.04 -0.02 -4.53
C VAL A 161 5.06 1.49 -4.33
N ILE A 162 6.09 2.04 -3.68
CA ILE A 162 6.23 3.48 -3.44
C ILE A 162 6.26 4.27 -4.76
N LEU A 163 7.04 3.80 -5.75
CA LEU A 163 7.12 4.47 -7.06
C LEU A 163 5.77 4.46 -7.79
N LEU A 164 5.06 3.33 -7.77
CA LEU A 164 3.72 3.24 -8.33
C LEU A 164 2.78 4.22 -7.61
N SER A 165 2.73 4.18 -6.29
CA SER A 165 1.83 5.02 -5.49
C SER A 165 2.10 6.52 -5.67
N MET A 166 3.36 6.93 -5.74
CA MET A 166 3.73 8.32 -6.06
C MET A 166 3.33 8.71 -7.48
N TYR A 167 3.61 7.85 -8.46
CA TYR A 167 3.23 8.09 -9.85
C TYR A 167 1.72 8.30 -9.98
N PHE A 168 0.91 7.45 -9.35
CA PHE A 168 -0.53 7.59 -9.40
C PHE A 168 -1.06 8.78 -8.61
N ALA A 169 -0.46 9.12 -7.47
CA ALA A 169 -0.82 10.34 -6.75
C ALA A 169 -0.61 11.59 -7.64
N LEU A 170 0.48 11.63 -8.41
CA LEU A 170 0.75 12.67 -9.41
C LEU A 170 -0.27 12.66 -10.56
N VAL A 171 -0.63 11.48 -11.07
CA VAL A 171 -1.61 11.34 -12.15
C VAL A 171 -3.00 11.81 -11.69
N VAL A 172 -3.43 11.42 -10.49
CA VAL A 172 -4.71 11.84 -9.90
C VAL A 172 -4.72 13.36 -9.65
N SER A 173 -3.61 13.92 -9.18
CA SER A 173 -3.52 15.36 -8.91
C SER A 173 -3.57 16.19 -10.19
N ALA A 174 -2.80 15.82 -11.22
CA ALA A 174 -2.84 16.45 -12.53
C ALA A 174 -4.26 16.42 -13.14
N TYR A 175 -4.95 15.28 -13.01
CA TYR A 175 -6.32 15.18 -13.49
C TYR A 175 -7.31 16.03 -12.68
N SER A 176 -7.19 16.05 -11.36
CA SER A 176 -8.05 16.87 -10.51
C SER A 176 -7.90 18.37 -10.79
N TYR A 177 -6.68 18.81 -11.11
CA TYR A 177 -6.39 20.18 -11.52
C TYR A 177 -7.10 20.53 -12.83
N LYS A 178 -6.92 19.68 -13.86
CA LYS A 178 -7.55 19.87 -15.17
C LYS A 178 -9.08 19.85 -15.10
N ALA A 179 -9.66 18.93 -14.34
CA ALA A 179 -11.11 18.85 -14.16
C ALA A 179 -11.69 20.11 -13.48
N ARG A 180 -10.90 20.74 -12.60
CA ARG A 180 -11.31 21.98 -11.93
C ARG A 180 -11.28 23.18 -12.88
N GLU A 181 -10.22 23.33 -13.68
CA GLU A 181 -10.14 24.40 -14.70
C GLU A 181 -11.32 24.32 -15.68
N GLU A 182 -11.68 23.13 -16.15
CA GLU A 182 -12.80 22.95 -17.07
C GLU A 182 -14.16 23.34 -16.44
N THR A 183 -14.31 23.17 -15.12
CA THR A 183 -15.54 23.54 -14.40
C THR A 183 -15.65 25.04 -14.21
N GLU A 184 -14.56 25.69 -13.82
CA GLU A 184 -14.49 27.16 -13.63
C GLU A 184 -14.72 27.88 -14.97
N VAL A 185 -14.20 27.35 -16.09
CA VAL A 185 -14.44 27.91 -17.44
C VAL A 185 -15.91 27.78 -17.88
N VAL A 186 -16.60 26.72 -17.50
CA VAL A 186 -18.04 26.54 -17.84
C VAL A 186 -18.91 27.48 -17.02
N GLU A 187 -18.70 27.57 -15.70
CA GLU A 187 -19.46 28.50 -14.84
C GLU A 187 -19.26 29.98 -15.25
N THR A 188 -18.04 30.35 -15.65
CA THR A 188 -17.76 31.72 -16.10
C THR A 188 -18.46 32.06 -17.43
N LYS A 189 -18.69 31.07 -18.31
CA LYS A 189 -19.44 31.27 -19.56
C LYS A 189 -20.94 31.39 -19.31
N GLU A 190 -21.47 30.60 -18.39
CA GLU A 190 -22.91 30.60 -18.05
C GLU A 190 -23.33 31.87 -17.30
N GLN A 191 -22.40 32.53 -16.59
CA GLN A 191 -22.64 33.83 -15.93
C GLN A 191 -22.50 35.04 -16.87
N ALA A 192 -22.00 34.85 -18.09
CA ALA A 192 -21.77 35.90 -19.08
C ALA A 192 -22.86 35.97 -20.17
N GLU A 193 -23.86 35.07 -20.10
CA GLU A 193 -25.03 34.99 -20.99
C GLU A 193 -26.31 35.41 -20.25
#